data_AF-A0AAW9HAF2-F1
#
_entry.id   AF-A0AAW9HAF2-F1
#
_cell.length_a   1.000
_cell.length_b   1.000
_cell.length_c   1.000
_cell.angle_alpha   90.00
_cell.angle_beta   90.00
_cell.angle_gamma   90.00
#
_symmetry.space_group_name_H-M   'P 1'
#
loop_
_entity.id
_entity.type
_entity.pdbx_description
1 polymer ?
#
loop_
_entity_poly.entity_id
_entity_poly.type
_entity_poly.pdbx_seq_one_letter_code
_entity_poly.pdbx_strand_id
1 'polypeptide(L)'
;MQKMDQPGKEVSVTVGSKEEAEDVLRGYISSDKASANGGFRNTTDQKLPSGKKSDSGSDWLPGGRGAYEKQGTYHYDLADANAKAGDHALLGDHLQVHTYEGKIIRIFY
;
A
#
# COMPACT_ATOMS: atom_id res chain seq x y z
N MET A 1 16.07 -1.49 -27.95
CA MET A 1 16.19 -1.84 -26.51
C MET A 1 14.91 -1.39 -25.83
N GLN A 2 14.02 -2.32 -25.47
CA GLN A 2 12.87 -2.01 -24.63
C GLN A 2 13.39 -1.58 -23.26
N LYS A 3 12.99 -0.41 -22.77
CA LYS A 3 13.18 -0.04 -21.37
C LYS A 3 12.33 -1.02 -20.56
N MET A 4 12.96 -1.94 -19.87
CA MET A 4 12.29 -2.69 -18.82
C MET A 4 11.91 -1.68 -17.74
N ASP A 5 10.61 -1.45 -17.56
CA ASP A 5 10.09 -0.72 -16.41
C ASP A 5 10.59 -1.45 -15.15
N GLN A 6 11.46 -0.80 -14.39
CA GLN A 6 11.87 -1.34 -13.11
C GLN A 6 10.61 -1.50 -12.25
N PRO A 7 10.34 -2.68 -11.68
CA PRO A 7 9.21 -2.85 -10.78
C PRO A 7 9.33 -1.82 -9.66
N GLY A 8 8.21 -1.14 -9.35
CA GLY A 8 8.18 -0.09 -8.34
C GLY A 8 8.87 -0.56 -7.07
N LYS A 9 9.88 0.19 -6.62
CA LYS A 9 10.70 -0.16 -5.46
C LYS A 9 9.80 -0.30 -4.23
N GLU A 10 9.60 -1.52 -3.76
CA GLU A 10 8.95 -1.80 -2.47
C GLU A 10 9.87 -1.31 -1.35
N VAL A 11 9.28 -0.66 -0.35
CA VAL A 11 9.98 -0.18 0.84
C VAL A 11 9.26 -0.73 2.06
N SER A 12 10.00 -1.45 2.90
CA SER A 12 9.52 -1.97 4.17
C SER A 12 10.22 -1.25 5.33
N VAL A 13 9.44 -0.85 6.33
CA VAL A 13 9.91 -0.26 7.59
C VAL A 13 9.28 -1.05 8.74
N THR A 14 10.02 -1.26 9.83
CA THR A 14 9.51 -1.91 11.04
C THR A 14 9.56 -0.91 12.18
N VAL A 15 8.47 -0.82 12.94
CA VAL A 15 8.32 0.05 14.11
C VAL A 15 7.89 -0.79 15.32
N GLY A 16 7.91 -0.22 16.53
CA GLY A 16 7.64 -0.95 17.76
C GLY A 16 6.16 -1.06 18.14
N SER A 17 5.27 -0.33 17.46
CA SER A 17 3.84 -0.33 17.75
C SER A 17 3.00 0.18 16.58
N LYS A 18 1.69 -0.11 16.64
CA LYS A 18 0.71 0.40 15.67
C LYS A 18 0.66 1.93 15.69
N GLU A 19 0.74 2.53 16.87
CA GLU A 19 0.74 3.98 17.05
C GLU A 19 1.92 4.65 16.34
N GLU A 20 3.12 4.04 16.43
CA GLU A 20 4.29 4.50 15.68
C GLU A 20 4.09 4.34 14.17
N ALA A 21 3.45 3.27 13.71
CA ALA A 21 3.18 3.07 12.28
C ALA A 21 2.24 4.16 11.74
N GLU A 22 1.25 4.56 12.55
CA GLU A 22 0.36 5.68 12.23
C GLU A 22 1.08 7.03 12.23
N ASP A 23 2.06 7.24 13.12
CA ASP A 23 2.89 8.44 13.11
C ASP A 23 3.75 8.53 11.86
N VAL A 24 4.35 7.42 11.43
CA VAL A 24 5.08 7.35 10.15
C VAL A 24 4.15 7.65 8.98
N LEU A 25 2.94 7.08 8.97
CA LEU A 25 1.92 7.40 7.97
C LEU A 25 1.59 8.90 7.99
N ARG A 26 1.27 9.47 9.16
CA ARG A 26 0.91 10.88 9.32
C ARG A 26 2.00 11.78 8.75
N GLY A 27 3.26 11.55 9.11
CA GLY A 27 4.40 12.31 8.61
C GLY A 27 4.57 12.19 7.09
N TYR A 28 4.32 11.01 6.52
CA TYR A 28 4.39 10.80 5.07
C TYR A 28 3.26 11.55 4.33
N ILE A 29 2.01 11.39 4.77
CA ILE A 29 0.84 11.97 4.10
C ILE A 29 0.72 13.49 4.31
N SER A 30 1.31 14.03 5.37
CA SER A 30 1.35 15.48 5.64
C SER A 30 2.51 16.18 4.92
N SER A 31 3.38 15.46 4.22
CA SER A 31 4.48 16.08 3.49
C SER A 31 3.96 17.01 2.38
N ASP A 32 4.70 18.08 2.06
CA ASP A 32 4.32 19.01 1.00
C ASP A 32 4.10 18.30 -0.34
N LYS A 33 4.91 17.27 -0.62
CA LYS A 33 4.80 16.44 -1.83
C LYS A 33 3.50 15.63 -1.85
N ALA A 34 3.09 15.04 -0.72
CA ALA A 34 1.83 14.31 -0.64
C ALA A 34 0.64 15.27 -0.78
N SER A 35 0.67 16.38 -0.03
CA SER A 35 -0.39 17.40 -0.01
C SER A 35 -0.66 18.01 -1.39
N ALA A 36 0.39 18.22 -2.20
CA ALA A 36 0.27 18.71 -3.57
C ALA A 36 -0.49 17.76 -4.52
N ASN A 37 -0.52 16.46 -4.21
CA ASN A 37 -1.18 15.43 -5.01
C ASN A 37 -2.59 15.06 -4.50
N GLY A 38 -3.08 15.73 -3.45
CA GLY A 38 -4.36 15.48 -2.80
C GLY A 38 -4.23 14.73 -1.48
N GLY A 39 -5.36 14.39 -0.84
CA GLY A 39 -5.35 13.65 0.42
C GLY A 39 -5.24 12.14 0.23
N PHE A 40 -4.56 11.47 1.16
CA PHE A 40 -4.61 10.01 1.27
C PHE A 40 -5.94 9.54 1.85
N ARG A 41 -6.47 8.44 1.34
CA ARG A 41 -7.72 7.85 1.83
C ARG A 41 -7.47 6.53 2.57
N ASN A 42 -8.06 6.40 3.75
CA ASN A 42 -8.14 5.12 4.45
C ASN A 42 -9.11 4.18 3.72
N THR A 43 -8.65 2.99 3.33
CA THR A 43 -9.45 1.97 2.65
C THR A 43 -9.59 0.68 3.46
N THR A 44 -9.21 0.64 4.74
CA THR A 44 -9.20 -0.57 5.58
C THR A 44 -10.52 -1.35 5.53
N ASP A 45 -11.65 -0.68 5.73
CA ASP A 45 -12.98 -1.33 5.75
C ASP A 45 -13.66 -1.34 4.37
N GLN A 46 -12.95 -0.90 3.33
CA GLN A 46 -13.53 -0.76 2.02
C GLN A 46 -13.65 -2.13 1.36
N LYS A 47 -14.88 -2.52 1.00
CA LYS A 47 -15.10 -3.70 0.17
C LYS A 47 -14.38 -3.52 -1.17
N LEU A 48 -13.50 -4.46 -1.49
CA LEU A 48 -12.84 -4.51 -2.80
C LEU A 48 -13.92 -4.55 -3.90
N PRO A 49 -13.80 -3.73 -4.95
CA PRO A 49 -14.73 -3.82 -6.07
C PRO A 49 -14.67 -5.22 -6.68
N SER A 50 -15.83 -5.77 -7.04
CA SER A 50 -15.92 -7.07 -7.70
C SER A 50 -15.12 -7.06 -9.01
N GLY A 51 -14.03 -7.81 -9.07
CA GLY A 51 -13.13 -7.85 -10.22
C GLY A 51 -11.87 -8.67 -9.95
N LYS A 52 -11.10 -8.99 -10.98
CA LYS A 52 -9.78 -9.65 -10.82
C LYS A 52 -8.84 -8.71 -10.05
N LYS A 53 -8.24 -9.21 -8.97
CA LYS A 53 -7.03 -8.64 -8.36
C LYS A 53 -5.98 -8.45 -9.48
N SER A 54 -5.27 -7.33 -9.50
CA SER A 54 -4.28 -7.12 -10.56
C SER A 54 -3.17 -8.19 -10.47
N ASP A 55 -2.65 -8.60 -11.63
CA ASP A 55 -1.50 -9.51 -11.71
C ASP A 55 -0.20 -8.86 -11.16
N SER A 56 -0.23 -7.55 -10.85
CA SER A 56 0.91 -6.79 -10.33
C SER A 56 1.06 -6.81 -8.80
N GLY A 57 0.33 -7.68 -8.09
CA GLY A 57 0.58 -7.97 -6.67
C GLY A 57 0.20 -6.85 -5.69
N SER A 58 -0.50 -5.81 -6.16
CA SER A 58 -1.11 -4.82 -5.29
C SER A 58 -2.56 -5.24 -5.08
N ASP A 59 -2.84 -5.88 -3.93
CA ASP A 59 -4.17 -6.37 -3.56
C ASP A 59 -5.29 -5.32 -3.60
N TRP A 60 -4.92 -4.04 -3.76
CA TRP A 60 -5.79 -2.87 -3.74
C TRP A 60 -5.86 -2.07 -5.04
N LEU A 61 -5.13 -2.48 -6.09
CA LEU A 61 -5.26 -1.87 -7.40
C LEU A 61 -6.17 -2.77 -8.26
N PRO A 62 -7.45 -2.43 -8.47
CA PRO A 62 -8.26 -3.17 -9.43
C PRO A 62 -7.56 -3.20 -10.80
N GLY A 63 -7.44 -4.38 -11.42
CA GLY A 63 -6.77 -4.55 -12.71
C GLY A 63 -7.56 -4.02 -13.90
N GLY A 64 -7.99 -2.75 -13.88
CA GLY A 64 -8.80 -2.16 -14.95
C GLY A 64 -8.79 -0.63 -14.97
N ARG A 65 -9.05 -0.06 -16.16
CA ARG A 65 -9.30 1.38 -16.37
C ARG A 65 -10.38 1.86 -15.39
N GLY A 66 -9.97 2.56 -14.34
CA GLY A 66 -10.86 3.03 -13.26
C GLY A 66 -10.34 2.78 -11.83
N ALA A 67 -9.23 2.06 -11.68
CA ALA A 67 -8.62 1.78 -10.40
C ALA A 67 -7.77 2.93 -9.86
N TYR A 68 -8.39 3.86 -9.13
CA TYR A 68 -7.75 4.82 -8.21
C TYR A 68 -6.50 5.57 -8.71
N GLU A 69 -6.33 5.75 -10.03
CA GLU A 69 -5.09 6.27 -10.66
C GLU A 69 -4.71 7.72 -10.29
N LYS A 70 -5.38 8.35 -9.31
CA LYS A 70 -5.10 9.72 -8.89
C LYS A 70 -5.23 9.98 -7.38
N GLN A 71 -5.31 8.95 -6.54
CA GLN A 71 -5.38 9.15 -5.08
C GLN A 71 -4.49 8.16 -4.34
N GLY A 72 -3.68 8.67 -3.41
CA GLY A 72 -2.98 7.82 -2.46
C GLY A 72 -3.96 7.12 -1.51
N THR A 73 -3.73 5.86 -1.23
CA THR A 73 -4.56 5.09 -0.28
C THR A 73 -3.70 4.43 0.78
N TYR A 74 -4.31 4.08 1.91
CA TYR A 74 -3.68 3.23 2.90
C TYR A 74 -4.70 2.35 3.58
N HIS A 75 -4.27 1.21 4.10
CA HIS A 75 -5.09 0.31 4.92
C HIS A 75 -4.21 -0.46 5.90
N TYR A 76 -4.86 -1.01 6.92
CA TYR A 76 -4.24 -1.97 7.83
C TYR A 76 -4.54 -3.38 7.34
N ASP A 77 -3.50 -4.20 7.26
CA ASP A 77 -3.60 -5.63 7.01
C ASP A 77 -3.13 -6.39 8.26
N LEU A 78 -3.87 -7.44 8.58
CA LEU A 78 -3.52 -8.37 9.65
C LEU A 78 -2.60 -9.46 9.13
N ALA A 79 -1.73 -9.95 9.99
CA ALA A 79 -0.96 -11.15 9.74
C ALA A 79 -1.89 -12.33 9.45
N ASP A 80 -1.56 -13.11 8.42
CA ASP A 80 -2.26 -14.34 8.08
C ASP A 80 -1.28 -15.49 8.06
N ALA A 81 -1.37 -16.36 9.06
CA ALA A 81 -0.55 -17.56 9.17
C ALA A 81 -0.78 -18.57 8.02
N ASN A 82 -1.87 -18.42 7.25
CA ASN A 82 -2.19 -19.26 6.11
C ASN A 82 -1.78 -18.63 4.77
N ALA A 83 -1.17 -17.45 4.78
CA ALA A 83 -0.69 -16.81 3.56
C ALA A 83 0.42 -17.64 2.89
N LYS A 84 0.62 -17.43 1.58
CA LYS A 84 1.59 -18.22 0.81
C LYS A 84 3.01 -17.89 1.23
N ALA A 85 3.92 -18.85 1.12
CA ALA A 85 5.34 -18.60 1.35
C ALA A 85 5.84 -17.43 0.48
N GLY A 86 6.45 -16.42 1.13
CA GLY A 86 6.89 -15.18 0.50
C GLY A 86 5.85 -14.06 0.47
N ASP A 87 4.65 -14.29 0.99
CA ASP A 87 3.64 -13.25 1.16
C ASP A 87 3.95 -12.37 2.38
N HIS A 88 3.82 -11.06 2.19
CA HIS A 88 3.99 -10.06 3.23
C HIS A 88 3.03 -10.25 4.42
N ALA A 89 1.86 -10.86 4.21
CA ALA A 89 0.94 -11.20 5.30
C ALA A 89 1.52 -12.24 6.29
N LEU A 90 2.60 -12.97 5.93
CA LEU A 90 3.33 -13.82 6.88
C LEU A 90 4.29 -13.04 7.78
N LEU A 91 4.64 -11.81 7.43
CA LEU A 91 5.70 -11.05 8.09
C LEU A 91 5.20 -10.30 9.35
N GLY A 92 3.89 -10.09 9.46
CA GLY A 92 3.26 -9.44 10.61
C GLY A 92 2.11 -8.52 10.22
N ASP A 93 1.47 -7.96 11.23
CA ASP A 93 0.50 -6.88 11.06
C ASP A 93 1.23 -5.68 10.45
N HIS A 94 0.57 -4.98 9.52
CA HIS A 94 1.21 -3.86 8.87
C HIS A 94 0.22 -2.85 8.32
N LEU A 95 0.74 -1.66 8.07
CA LEU A 95 0.07 -0.59 7.34
C LEU A 95 0.64 -0.56 5.93
N GLN A 96 -0.22 -0.71 4.93
CA GLN A 96 0.17 -0.67 3.53
C GLN A 96 -0.30 0.63 2.89
N VAL A 97 0.63 1.38 2.31
CA VAL A 97 0.41 2.68 1.67
C VAL A 97 0.63 2.55 0.17
N HIS A 98 -0.39 2.88 -0.61
CA HIS A 98 -0.31 3.03 -2.05
C HIS A 98 -0.07 4.49 -2.39
N THR A 99 1.07 4.76 -2.98
CA THR A 99 1.46 6.12 -3.38
C THR A 99 0.86 6.49 -4.74
N TYR A 100 0.79 7.79 -5.02
CA TYR A 100 0.39 8.32 -6.34
C TYR A 100 1.25 7.81 -7.50
N GLU A 101 2.48 7.39 -7.22
CA GLU A 101 3.45 6.91 -8.20
C GLU A 101 3.32 5.39 -8.46
N GLY A 102 2.30 4.72 -7.90
CA GLY A 102 2.12 3.27 -8.01
C GLY A 102 3.09 2.44 -7.19
N LYS A 103 3.84 3.07 -6.25
CA LYS A 103 4.71 2.37 -5.30
C LYS A 103 3.93 1.99 -4.05
N ILE A 104 4.37 0.90 -3.42
CA ILE A 104 3.84 0.38 -2.16
C ILE A 104 4.87 0.60 -1.05
N ILE A 105 4.42 1.14 0.08
CA ILE A 105 5.20 1.20 1.32
C ILE A 105 4.50 0.31 2.34
N ARG A 106 5.24 -0.55 3.03
CA ARG A 106 4.72 -1.39 4.10
C ARG A 106 5.40 -1.03 5.42
N ILE A 107 4.59 -0.77 6.44
CA ILE A 107 5.07 -0.41 7.78
C ILE A 107 4.59 -1.51 8.73
N PHE A 108 5.50 -2.42 9.09
CA PHE A 108 5.23 -3.52 10.01
C PHE A 108 5.33 -3.05 11.46
N TYR A 109 4.43 -3.55 12.31
CA TYR A 109 4.36 -3.24 13.73
C TYR A 109 4.01 -4.47 14.58
#